data_AF-A0AAD6DJV9-F1
#
_entry.id   AF-A0AAD6DJV9-F1
#
_cell.length_a   1.000
_cell.length_b   1.000
_cell.length_c   1.000
_cell.angle_alpha   90.00
_cell.angle_beta   90.00
_cell.angle_gamma   90.00
#
_symmetry.space_group_name_H-M   'P 1'
#
loop_
_entity.id
_entity.type
_entity.pdbx_description
1 polymer ?
#
loop_
_entity_poly.entity_id
_entity_poly.type
_entity_poly.pdbx_seq_one_letter_code
_entity_poly.pdbx_strand_id
1 'polypeptide(L)'
;MDHDGLKQKYSDLNADFLPDFKVLPYQTQPDWFDGQAEKESSPASDTIPITINESANWTYCGPLLTLEESSLPSSFHTWAQTTINGSLLTPLFSFLAYVHDFLVANNLAHYWLTVRATKGSEEFDIPRWHTDDLFFTPLPSPSLSSTPSSSRWSNLKFPKRINDSVHQQRKYQHFNSQNDSKISATGTYPILSTPAQIFTPNPNPPNWKLSTTLLGPGTIFIDEKSSKIAREIQITTKNDVRKMNPGHICLSIRCLGCASSAEIIRTRLATDLKPHGIVQARMGECVFFRVGEKEGAVHTEPRSHGDRIFVNVVPGSEVDLKCLMAKWGMEFPRAWCVGLPFQLEEGLVYRNVGEV
;
A
#
# COMPACT_ATOMS: atom_id res chain seq x y z
N MET A 1 19.72 -33.60 -18.14
CA MET A 1 19.44 -32.46 -17.23
C MET A 1 19.43 -31.22 -18.10
N ASP A 2 18.24 -30.67 -18.36
CA ASP A 2 18.02 -29.66 -19.39
C ASP A 2 18.66 -28.33 -19.03
N HIS A 3 19.75 -28.00 -19.73
CA HIS A 3 20.37 -26.68 -19.69
C HIS A 3 19.43 -25.55 -20.13
N ASP A 4 18.40 -25.87 -20.92
CA ASP A 4 17.43 -24.89 -21.41
C ASP A 4 16.38 -24.50 -20.36
N GLY A 5 15.96 -25.45 -19.51
CA GLY A 5 15.00 -25.18 -18.42
C GLY A 5 15.58 -24.27 -17.32
N LEU A 6 16.87 -24.41 -17.01
CA LEU A 6 17.58 -23.53 -16.07
C LEU A 6 17.73 -22.12 -16.63
N LYS A 7 18.08 -21.95 -17.92
CA LYS A 7 18.19 -20.63 -18.55
C LYS A 7 16.84 -19.90 -18.59
N GLN A 8 15.76 -20.60 -18.90
CA GLN A 8 14.40 -20.04 -18.89
C GLN A 8 14.04 -19.53 -17.49
N LYS A 9 14.28 -20.34 -16.44
CA LYS A 9 14.02 -19.99 -15.04
C LYS A 9 14.76 -18.72 -14.60
N TYR A 10 16.02 -18.54 -14.99
CA TYR A 10 16.78 -17.31 -14.67
C TYR A 10 16.34 -16.10 -15.48
N SER A 11 15.89 -16.28 -16.73
CA SER A 11 15.37 -15.17 -17.54
C SER A 11 14.05 -14.59 -17.00
N ASP A 12 13.21 -15.44 -16.41
CA ASP A 12 11.92 -15.02 -15.82
C ASP A 12 12.08 -14.27 -14.49
N LEU A 13 13.27 -14.29 -13.87
CA LEU A 13 13.56 -13.60 -12.62
C LEU A 13 14.27 -12.26 -12.80
N ASN A 14 14.71 -11.91 -14.00
CA ASN A 14 15.37 -10.63 -14.27
C ASN A 14 14.36 -9.60 -14.79
N ALA A 15 14.09 -8.58 -13.98
CA ALA A 15 13.09 -7.56 -14.25
C ALA A 15 13.39 -6.73 -15.52
N ASP A 16 14.65 -6.60 -15.92
CA ASP A 16 15.02 -5.83 -17.11
C ASP A 16 14.59 -6.51 -18.42
N PHE A 17 14.43 -7.84 -18.39
CA PHE A 17 13.94 -8.61 -19.53
C PHE A 17 12.43 -8.87 -19.51
N LEU A 18 11.73 -8.43 -18.45
CA LEU A 18 10.29 -8.56 -18.36
C LEU A 18 9.57 -7.39 -19.07
N PRO A 19 8.43 -7.67 -19.72
CA PRO A 19 7.58 -6.63 -20.31
C PRO A 19 6.95 -5.74 -19.23
N ASP A 20 6.19 -4.72 -19.64
CA ASP A 20 5.44 -3.83 -18.72
C ASP A 20 4.56 -4.60 -17.72
N PHE A 21 4.10 -5.79 -18.10
CA PHE A 21 3.20 -6.63 -17.32
C PHE A 21 3.43 -8.10 -17.63
N LYS A 22 3.58 -8.94 -16.60
CA LYS A 22 3.65 -10.40 -16.76
C LYS A 22 3.06 -11.14 -15.56
N VAL A 23 2.28 -12.18 -15.84
CA VAL A 23 1.86 -13.16 -14.83
C VAL A 23 2.96 -14.20 -14.68
N LEU A 24 3.38 -14.44 -13.45
CA LEU A 24 4.49 -15.30 -13.09
C LEU A 24 3.99 -16.36 -12.10
N PRO A 25 4.12 -17.66 -12.43
CA PRO A 25 3.81 -18.70 -11.47
C PRO A 25 4.87 -18.70 -10.36
N TYR A 26 4.43 -18.94 -9.13
CA TYR A 26 5.33 -19.27 -8.04
C TYR A 26 4.93 -20.61 -7.43
N GLN A 27 5.91 -21.31 -6.88
CA GLN A 27 5.64 -22.58 -6.20
C GLN A 27 4.81 -22.28 -4.96
N THR A 28 3.54 -22.65 -5.02
CA THR A 28 2.78 -22.95 -3.81
C THR A 28 3.27 -24.32 -3.38
N GLN A 29 3.84 -24.44 -2.18
CA GLN A 29 4.28 -25.75 -1.72
C GLN A 29 3.07 -26.72 -1.75
N PRO A 30 3.10 -27.80 -2.54
CA PRO A 30 1.96 -28.72 -2.62
C PRO A 30 1.81 -29.56 -1.34
N ASP A 31 2.88 -29.71 -0.54
CA ASP A 31 2.99 -30.80 0.45
C ASP A 31 3.47 -30.33 1.84
N TRP A 32 2.61 -29.61 2.58
CA TRP A 32 2.47 -29.88 4.03
C TRP A 32 1.18 -30.66 4.32
N PHE A 33 0.39 -30.98 3.27
CA PHE A 33 -0.88 -31.68 3.40
C PHE A 33 -0.84 -33.16 3.04
N ASP A 34 0.26 -33.69 2.51
CA ASP A 34 0.51 -35.14 2.47
C ASP A 34 2.01 -35.42 2.33
N GLY A 35 2.65 -35.72 3.47
CA GLY A 35 4.08 -35.98 3.54
C GLY A 35 4.50 -36.87 4.70
N GLN A 36 3.56 -37.53 5.38
CA GLN A 36 3.78 -38.78 6.11
C GLN A 36 2.49 -39.60 6.07
N ALA A 37 2.39 -40.46 5.07
CA ALA A 37 1.46 -41.59 5.11
C ALA A 37 2.15 -42.81 4.52
N GLU A 38 3.10 -43.37 5.26
CA GLU A 38 2.93 -44.78 5.55
C GLU A 38 1.84 -44.87 6.63
N LYS A 39 0.66 -45.33 6.20
CA LYS A 39 -0.41 -45.96 6.99
C LYS A 39 -0.52 -45.52 8.46
N GLU A 40 -1.53 -44.71 8.77
CA GLU A 40 -2.68 -45.14 9.58
C GLU A 40 -3.72 -44.02 9.67
N SER A 41 -4.97 -44.43 9.54
CA SER A 41 -6.19 -43.62 9.62
C SER A 41 -6.15 -42.56 10.73
N SER A 42 -6.10 -41.29 10.34
CA SER A 42 -6.39 -40.14 11.21
C SER A 42 -7.34 -39.18 10.49
N PRO A 43 -8.25 -38.48 11.20
CA PRO A 43 -9.34 -37.74 10.60
C PRO A 43 -8.80 -36.52 9.84
N ALA A 44 -9.54 -36.08 8.81
CA ALA A 44 -9.23 -34.94 7.96
C ALA A 44 -8.58 -33.79 8.75
N SER A 45 -7.41 -33.34 8.29
CA SER A 45 -6.73 -32.16 8.83
C SER A 45 -7.65 -30.95 8.73
N ASP A 46 -8.28 -30.61 9.87
CA ASP A 46 -9.15 -29.47 10.10
C ASP A 46 -8.34 -28.16 10.07
N THR A 47 -7.80 -27.78 8.91
CA THR A 47 -7.30 -26.42 8.75
C THR A 47 -8.49 -25.47 8.63
N ILE A 48 -8.68 -24.66 9.67
CA ILE A 48 -9.70 -23.61 9.70
C ILE A 48 -9.54 -22.75 8.43
N PRO A 49 -10.58 -22.65 7.57
CA PRO A 49 -10.51 -21.83 6.38
C PRO A 49 -10.19 -20.37 6.71
N ILE A 50 -9.34 -19.75 5.88
CA ILE A 50 -8.98 -18.34 6.07
C ILE A 50 -10.22 -17.48 5.86
N THR A 51 -10.61 -16.71 6.88
CA THR A 51 -11.71 -15.72 6.82
C THR A 51 -11.27 -14.41 7.47
N ILE A 52 -11.92 -13.30 7.10
CA ILE A 52 -11.55 -11.95 7.55
C ILE A 52 -12.56 -11.46 8.59
N ASN A 53 -12.07 -11.18 9.79
CA ASN A 53 -12.83 -10.56 10.86
C ASN A 53 -13.12 -9.10 10.53
N GLU A 54 -12.07 -8.34 10.22
CA GLU A 54 -12.13 -6.90 9.98
C GLU A 54 -11.23 -6.49 8.81
N SER A 55 -11.56 -5.38 8.14
CA SER A 55 -10.71 -4.86 7.08
C SER A 55 -9.52 -4.09 7.66
N ALA A 56 -8.32 -4.61 7.48
CA ALA A 56 -7.09 -4.00 7.99
C ALA A 56 -5.89 -4.30 7.08
N ASN A 57 -4.85 -3.49 7.23
CA ASN A 57 -3.60 -3.66 6.51
C ASN A 57 -2.44 -3.82 7.49
N TRP A 58 -1.49 -4.68 7.15
CA TRP A 58 -0.16 -4.68 7.74
C TRP A 58 0.86 -4.30 6.68
N THR A 59 1.87 -3.53 7.08
CA THR A 59 2.91 -3.04 6.20
C THR A 59 4.26 -3.16 6.87
N TYR A 60 5.25 -3.56 6.09
CA TYR A 60 6.64 -3.62 6.48
C TYR A 60 7.50 -2.93 5.42
N CYS A 61 8.43 -2.08 5.84
CA CYS A 61 9.43 -1.49 4.98
C CYS A 61 10.82 -1.69 5.61
N GLY A 62 11.68 -2.48 4.95
CA GLY A 62 12.94 -2.92 5.53
C GLY A 62 13.67 -3.96 4.69
N PRO A 63 14.71 -4.60 5.26
CA PRO A 63 15.39 -5.76 4.69
C PRO A 63 14.43 -6.94 4.41
N LEU A 64 14.84 -7.89 3.57
CA LEU A 64 14.06 -9.13 3.39
C LEU A 64 13.82 -9.80 4.75
N LEU A 65 12.56 -10.16 5.02
CA LEU A 65 12.22 -10.85 6.26
C LEU A 65 12.81 -12.27 6.25
N THR A 66 13.18 -12.78 7.42
CA THR A 66 13.43 -14.22 7.55
C THR A 66 12.10 -14.96 7.43
N LEU A 67 12.07 -16.09 6.72
CA LEU A 67 10.86 -16.88 6.51
C LEU A 67 10.60 -17.84 7.69
N GLU A 68 10.62 -17.28 8.89
CA GLU A 68 10.37 -17.97 10.16
C GLU A 68 9.34 -17.18 10.96
N GLU A 69 8.31 -17.84 11.49
CA GLU A 69 7.22 -17.17 12.21
C GLU A 69 7.72 -16.32 13.37
N SER A 70 8.64 -16.85 14.18
CA SER A 70 9.22 -16.15 15.34
C SER A 70 10.04 -14.91 14.99
N SER A 71 10.39 -14.73 13.72
CA SER A 71 11.17 -13.59 13.24
C SER A 71 10.29 -12.46 12.68
N LEU A 72 8.98 -12.69 12.52
CA LEU A 72 8.07 -11.68 12.03
C LEU A 72 7.89 -10.56 13.08
N PRO A 73 7.71 -9.31 12.65
CA PRO A 73 7.46 -8.22 13.58
C PRO A 73 6.23 -8.47 14.45
N SER A 74 6.26 -8.08 15.73
CA SER A 74 5.11 -8.22 16.64
C SER A 74 3.82 -7.62 16.07
N SER A 75 3.91 -6.51 15.34
CA SER A 75 2.78 -5.88 14.66
C SER A 75 2.12 -6.76 13.60
N PHE A 76 2.84 -7.72 13.01
CA PHE A 76 2.25 -8.73 12.13
C PHE A 76 1.35 -9.67 12.93
N HIS A 77 1.84 -10.20 14.05
CA HIS A 77 1.06 -11.13 14.89
C HIS A 77 -0.19 -10.44 15.44
N THR A 78 -0.05 -9.22 15.95
CA THR A 78 -1.19 -8.40 16.40
C THR A 78 -2.21 -8.22 15.27
N TRP A 79 -1.74 -7.86 14.07
CA TRP A 79 -2.63 -7.69 12.92
C TRP A 79 -3.30 -9.01 12.53
N ALA A 80 -2.53 -10.10 12.38
CA ALA A 80 -3.04 -11.39 11.94
C ALA A 80 -4.10 -11.94 12.92
N GLN A 81 -3.81 -11.91 14.23
CA GLN A 81 -4.71 -12.38 15.28
C GLN A 81 -6.02 -11.58 15.31
N THR A 82 -5.96 -10.27 15.05
CA THR A 82 -7.15 -9.40 15.09
C THR A 82 -7.96 -9.49 13.80
N THR A 83 -7.29 -9.70 12.67
CA THR A 83 -7.86 -9.48 11.33
C THR A 83 -8.35 -10.76 10.68
N ILE A 84 -7.72 -11.92 10.97
CA ILE A 84 -7.87 -13.15 10.21
C ILE A 84 -8.18 -14.32 11.16
N ASN A 85 -9.11 -15.20 10.76
CA ASN A 85 -9.22 -16.55 11.32
C ASN A 85 -8.50 -17.53 10.40
N GLY A 86 -7.87 -18.57 10.96
CA GLY A 86 -7.00 -19.47 10.21
C GLY A 86 -5.56 -18.95 10.11
N SER A 87 -4.71 -19.60 9.32
CA SER A 87 -3.29 -19.24 9.18
C SER A 87 -2.97 -18.71 7.79
N LEU A 88 -2.35 -17.52 7.74
CA LEU A 88 -1.83 -16.92 6.50
C LEU A 88 -0.37 -17.28 6.22
N LEU A 89 0.33 -17.91 7.18
CA LEU A 89 1.79 -18.05 7.13
C LEU A 89 2.26 -18.86 5.93
N THR A 90 1.68 -20.05 5.71
CA THR A 90 2.06 -20.91 4.58
C THR A 90 1.90 -20.25 3.21
N PRO A 91 0.73 -19.69 2.84
CA PRO A 91 0.58 -19.02 1.55
C PRO A 91 1.42 -17.74 1.44
N LEU A 92 1.60 -16.99 2.54
CA LEU A 92 2.45 -15.80 2.55
C LEU A 92 3.93 -16.16 2.36
N PHE A 93 4.45 -17.14 3.10
CA PHE A 93 5.85 -17.56 3.00
C PHE A 93 6.17 -18.19 1.65
N SER A 94 5.23 -18.94 1.05
CA SER A 94 5.39 -19.44 -0.32
C SER A 94 5.59 -18.30 -1.32
N PHE A 95 4.80 -17.24 -1.21
CA PHE A 95 4.96 -16.06 -2.04
C PHE A 95 6.25 -15.29 -1.72
N LEU A 96 6.58 -15.08 -0.44
CA LEU A 96 7.77 -14.35 -0.04
C LEU A 96 9.07 -15.07 -0.43
N ALA A 97 9.10 -16.40 -0.41
CA ALA A 97 10.23 -17.18 -0.92
C ALA A 97 10.50 -16.86 -2.40
N TYR A 98 9.46 -16.87 -3.23
CA TYR A 98 9.59 -16.47 -4.63
C TYR A 98 10.03 -15.01 -4.79
N VAL A 99 9.44 -14.10 -4.01
CA VAL A 99 9.80 -12.69 -4.01
C VAL A 99 11.27 -12.50 -3.64
N HIS A 100 11.78 -13.22 -2.64
CA HIS A 100 13.19 -13.15 -2.25
C HIS A 100 14.11 -13.60 -3.39
N ASP A 101 13.84 -14.74 -4.02
CA ASP A 101 14.59 -15.22 -5.17
C ASP A 101 14.59 -14.19 -6.31
N PHE A 102 13.42 -13.59 -6.59
CA PHE A 102 13.27 -12.56 -7.60
C PHE A 102 14.08 -11.29 -7.25
N LEU A 103 13.99 -10.79 -6.03
CA LEU A 103 14.73 -9.61 -5.58
C LEU A 103 16.24 -9.83 -5.62
N VAL A 104 16.72 -10.97 -5.12
CA VAL A 104 18.14 -11.34 -5.13
C VAL A 104 18.67 -11.42 -6.56
N ALA A 105 17.91 -11.99 -7.50
CA ALA A 105 18.27 -12.02 -8.92
C ALA A 105 18.39 -10.61 -9.54
N ASN A 106 17.76 -9.60 -8.96
CA ASN A 106 17.82 -8.20 -9.37
C ASN A 106 18.74 -7.34 -8.47
N ASN A 107 19.59 -7.95 -7.64
CA ASN A 107 20.50 -7.26 -6.71
C ASN A 107 19.78 -6.37 -5.68
N LEU A 108 18.61 -6.80 -5.22
CA LEU A 108 17.79 -6.09 -4.23
C LEU A 108 17.65 -6.95 -2.98
N ALA A 109 17.73 -6.29 -1.82
CA ALA A 109 17.66 -6.94 -0.50
C ALA A 109 16.67 -6.25 0.45
N HIS A 110 15.85 -5.34 -0.08
CA HIS A 110 14.89 -4.56 0.69
C HIS A 110 13.59 -4.40 -0.09
N TYR A 111 12.49 -4.27 0.65
CA TYR A 111 11.19 -4.00 0.06
C TYR A 111 10.30 -3.18 0.97
N TRP A 112 9.23 -2.68 0.38
CA TRP A 112 7.99 -2.30 1.04
C TRP A 112 6.94 -3.36 0.76
N LEU A 113 6.59 -4.16 1.76
CA LEU A 113 5.61 -5.23 1.72
C LEU A 113 4.31 -4.75 2.35
N THR A 114 3.18 -4.89 1.65
CA THR A 114 1.85 -4.64 2.21
C THR A 114 1.00 -5.89 2.10
N VAL A 115 0.37 -6.29 3.20
CA VAL A 115 -0.68 -7.30 3.25
C VAL A 115 -1.99 -6.60 3.61
N ARG A 116 -2.96 -6.66 2.70
CA ARG A 116 -4.28 -6.02 2.83
C ARG A 116 -5.35 -7.09 2.93
N ALA A 117 -6.03 -7.13 4.07
CA ALA A 117 -7.26 -7.90 4.27
C ALA A 117 -8.47 -6.98 4.13
N THR A 118 -9.40 -7.34 3.26
CA THR A 118 -10.63 -6.58 3.01
C THR A 118 -11.83 -7.50 3.01
N LYS A 119 -12.88 -7.12 3.75
CA LYS A 119 -14.18 -7.77 3.65
C LYS A 119 -14.85 -7.45 2.33
N GLY A 120 -15.83 -8.28 1.97
CA GLY A 120 -16.65 -8.07 0.79
C GLY A 120 -17.28 -6.67 0.75
N SER A 121 -17.26 -6.03 -0.43
CA SER A 121 -17.89 -4.73 -0.67
C SER A 121 -18.36 -4.58 -2.12
N GLU A 122 -19.25 -3.61 -2.34
CA GLU A 122 -19.73 -3.20 -3.67
C GLU A 122 -18.90 -2.03 -4.26
N GLU A 123 -17.86 -1.58 -3.54
CA GLU A 123 -17.06 -0.41 -3.89
C GLU A 123 -16.41 -0.53 -5.28
N PHE A 124 -16.09 -1.77 -5.66
CA PHE A 124 -15.40 -2.14 -6.88
C PHE A 124 -16.30 -2.72 -7.98
N ASP A 125 -17.63 -2.57 -7.85
CA ASP A 125 -18.60 -3.01 -8.87
C ASP A 125 -18.40 -2.28 -10.20
N ILE A 126 -18.02 -1.02 -10.09
CA ILE A 126 -17.47 -0.22 -11.19
C ILE A 126 -15.94 -0.24 -11.04
N PRO A 127 -15.19 -0.69 -12.06
CA PRO A 127 -13.74 -0.81 -11.96
C PRO A 127 -13.08 0.57 -11.76
N ARG A 128 -12.00 0.58 -10.99
CA ARG A 128 -11.14 1.75 -10.72
C ARG A 128 -9.84 1.62 -11.49
N TRP A 129 -9.95 1.69 -12.81
CA TRP A 129 -8.79 1.61 -13.68
C TRP A 129 -7.78 2.73 -13.37
N HIS A 130 -6.58 2.35 -12.97
CA HIS A 130 -5.49 3.27 -12.64
C HIS A 130 -4.13 2.68 -13.02
N THR A 131 -3.12 3.53 -13.01
CA THR A 131 -1.70 3.14 -12.98
C THR A 131 -1.14 3.61 -11.65
N ASP A 132 -0.24 2.83 -11.07
CA ASP A 132 0.53 3.28 -9.92
C ASP A 132 1.50 4.41 -10.29
N ASP A 133 1.74 5.33 -9.37
CA ASP A 133 2.75 6.38 -9.53
C ASP A 133 4.17 5.85 -9.29
N LEU A 134 5.17 6.64 -9.67
CA LEU A 134 6.57 6.37 -9.35
C LEU A 134 6.84 6.63 -7.86
N PHE A 135 7.23 5.60 -7.11
CA PHE A 135 7.46 5.69 -5.66
C PHE A 135 8.65 6.59 -5.28
N PHE A 136 9.72 6.48 -6.05
CA PHE A 136 11.04 7.01 -5.70
C PHE A 136 11.36 8.35 -6.35
N THR A 137 10.41 8.95 -7.09
CA THR A 137 10.61 10.27 -7.68
C THR A 137 10.90 11.29 -6.56
N PRO A 138 11.99 12.06 -6.65
CA PRO A 138 12.27 13.14 -5.71
C PRO A 138 11.12 14.13 -5.68
N LEU A 139 10.83 14.72 -4.52
CA LEU A 139 9.93 15.87 -4.48
C LEU A 139 10.55 17.00 -5.31
N PRO A 140 9.75 17.78 -6.06
CA PRO A 140 10.26 18.99 -6.69
C PRO A 140 10.90 19.86 -5.62
N SER A 141 12.16 20.24 -5.82
CA SER A 141 12.84 21.21 -4.95
C SER A 141 11.96 22.47 -4.86
N PRO A 142 11.72 23.03 -3.67
CA PRO A 142 11.01 24.30 -3.57
C PRO A 142 11.83 25.35 -4.33
N SER A 143 11.29 25.83 -5.45
CA SER A 143 11.92 26.92 -6.21
C SER A 143 12.04 28.14 -5.31
N LEU A 144 13.26 28.67 -5.16
CA LEU A 144 13.59 29.93 -4.52
C LEU A 144 13.02 31.11 -5.32
N SER A 145 11.70 31.23 -5.41
CA SER A 145 11.03 32.41 -5.98
C SER A 145 9.56 32.50 -5.53
N SER A 146 9.35 32.41 -4.23
CA SER A 146 8.18 32.99 -3.57
C SER A 146 8.44 32.99 -2.07
N THR A 147 8.39 34.16 -1.47
CA THR A 147 8.49 34.40 -0.03
C THR A 147 7.63 33.41 0.76
N PRO A 148 8.18 32.77 1.82
CA PRO A 148 7.43 31.81 2.61
C PRO A 148 6.46 32.55 3.53
N SER A 149 5.16 32.44 3.25
CA SER A 149 4.16 32.66 4.30
C SER A 149 4.29 31.54 5.31
N SER A 150 4.76 31.90 6.50
CA SER A 150 4.83 31.03 7.67
C SER A 150 3.43 30.58 8.09
N SER A 151 3.01 29.41 7.65
CA SER A 151 2.10 28.53 8.40
C SER A 151 2.12 27.11 7.81
N ARG A 152 3.25 26.44 8.05
CA ARG A 152 3.34 24.98 8.08
C ARG A 152 2.32 24.45 9.08
N TRP A 153 1.33 23.68 8.64
CA TRP A 153 0.82 22.40 9.16
C TRP A 153 0.90 22.09 10.68
N SER A 154 0.99 23.07 11.57
CA SER A 154 1.06 22.90 13.03
C SER A 154 -0.30 22.97 13.71
N ASN A 155 -1.40 23.05 12.95
CA ASN A 155 -2.76 23.17 13.49
C ASN A 155 -3.77 22.17 12.90
N LEU A 156 -3.34 20.95 12.56
CA LEU A 156 -4.28 19.83 12.47
C LEU A 156 -4.64 19.37 13.89
N LYS A 157 -5.41 20.19 14.60
CA LYS A 157 -6.23 19.70 15.71
C LYS A 157 -7.38 18.91 15.08
N PHE A 158 -7.37 17.59 15.27
CA PHE A 158 -8.53 16.75 14.98
C PHE A 158 -9.77 17.34 15.66
N PRO A 159 -10.84 17.70 14.92
CA PRO A 159 -12.08 18.06 15.57
C PRO A 159 -12.68 16.81 16.21
N LYS A 160 -12.99 16.93 17.51
CA LYS A 160 -13.92 16.04 18.21
C LYS A 160 -15.20 15.92 17.38
N ARG A 161 -15.62 14.67 17.15
CA ARG A 161 -16.92 14.29 16.59
C ARG A 161 -18.03 14.99 17.38
N ILE A 162 -18.80 15.89 16.77
CA ILE A 162 -20.05 16.39 17.32
C ILE A 162 -21.16 15.57 16.65
N ASN A 163 -21.91 14.86 17.48
CA ASN A 163 -23.18 14.23 17.11
C ASN A 163 -24.23 15.31 16.85
N ASP A 164 -25.00 15.14 15.77
CA ASP A 164 -26.25 15.85 15.58
C ASP A 164 -27.28 15.38 16.62
N SER A 165 -27.77 16.31 17.45
CA SER A 165 -29.18 16.33 17.90
C SER A 165 -29.55 17.68 18.53
N VAL A 166 -30.44 18.39 17.84
CA VAL A 166 -31.63 19.15 18.29
C VAL A 166 -31.61 19.91 19.64
N HIS A 167 -31.90 21.21 19.54
CA HIS A 167 -32.43 22.18 20.53
C HIS A 167 -31.80 22.31 21.93
N GLN A 168 -31.16 23.46 22.20
CA GLN A 168 -31.74 24.51 23.06
C GLN A 168 -30.84 25.76 23.14
N GLN A 169 -31.48 26.92 23.06
CA GLN A 169 -30.93 28.24 23.34
C GLN A 169 -30.38 28.32 24.77
N ARG A 170 -29.25 29.00 24.97
CA ARG A 170 -29.11 30.07 25.98
C ARG A 170 -27.84 30.90 25.80
N LYS A 171 -28.05 32.21 25.92
CA LYS A 171 -27.11 33.33 25.97
C LYS A 171 -26.09 33.18 27.10
N TYR A 172 -24.90 33.77 26.97
CA TYR A 172 -24.12 34.57 27.96
C TYR A 172 -22.75 34.90 27.30
N GLN A 173 -22.55 36.09 26.73
CA GLN A 173 -21.95 37.30 27.33
C GLN A 173 -20.55 37.15 27.96
N HIS A 174 -19.59 37.83 27.32
CA HIS A 174 -18.41 38.54 27.83
C HIS A 174 -17.79 38.13 29.17
N PHE A 175 -16.47 37.88 29.16
CA PHE A 175 -15.54 38.60 30.03
C PHE A 175 -14.11 38.62 29.45
N ASN A 176 -13.59 39.83 29.27
CA ASN A 176 -12.16 40.13 29.07
C ASN A 176 -11.46 40.01 30.43
N SER A 177 -10.25 39.47 30.47
CA SER A 177 -9.24 40.01 31.39
C SER A 177 -7.84 39.65 30.93
N GLN A 178 -7.08 40.71 30.66
CA GLN A 178 -5.63 40.72 30.57
C GLN A 178 -5.04 40.33 31.91
N ASN A 179 -3.93 39.58 31.89
CA ASN A 179 -2.88 39.77 32.89
C ASN A 179 -1.54 39.36 32.28
N ASP A 180 -0.75 40.38 32.00
CA ASP A 180 0.68 40.31 31.75
C ASP A 180 1.40 39.86 33.03
N SER A 181 2.30 38.90 32.90
CA SER A 181 3.31 38.62 33.91
C SER A 181 4.57 38.15 33.21
N LYS A 182 5.53 39.07 33.12
CA LYS A 182 6.92 38.83 32.71
C LYS A 182 7.55 37.80 33.64
N ILE A 183 8.00 36.67 33.09
CA ILE A 183 9.02 35.83 33.72
C ILE A 183 10.16 35.68 32.72
N SER A 184 11.28 36.32 33.05
CA SER A 184 12.58 36.10 32.44
C SER A 184 13.13 34.80 33.03
N ALA A 185 13.34 33.79 32.20
CA ALA A 185 14.09 32.60 32.56
C ALA A 185 15.08 32.28 31.44
N THR A 186 16.34 32.60 31.73
CA THR A 186 17.53 32.07 31.08
C THR A 186 17.51 30.55 31.15
N GLY A 187 17.22 29.90 30.03
CA GLY A 187 17.25 28.46 29.87
C GLY A 187 17.93 28.12 28.56
N THR A 188 19.20 27.73 28.64
CA THR A 188 19.99 27.18 27.55
C THR A 188 19.33 25.89 27.07
N TYR A 189 18.65 25.93 25.93
CA TYR A 189 18.11 24.72 25.31
C TYR A 189 19.27 23.89 24.73
N PRO A 190 19.33 22.57 24.97
CA PRO A 190 20.28 21.72 24.26
C PRO A 190 19.94 21.70 22.77
N ILE A 191 20.96 21.93 21.95
CA ILE A 191 20.92 21.90 20.50
C ILE A 191 20.47 20.49 20.08
N LEU A 192 19.25 20.41 19.55
CA LEU A 192 18.69 19.18 19.00
C LEU A 192 19.32 18.92 17.62
N SER A 193 19.98 17.77 17.53
CA SER A 193 20.07 16.86 16.38
C SER A 193 20.64 17.38 15.05
N THR A 194 21.78 16.78 14.72
CA THR A 194 22.42 16.52 13.42
C THR A 194 21.55 16.81 12.18
N PRO A 195 22.08 17.53 11.17
CA PRO A 195 21.37 17.75 9.92
C PRO A 195 21.03 16.40 9.27
N ALA A 196 19.75 16.23 8.89
CA ALA A 196 19.25 15.07 8.17
C ALA A 196 20.20 14.73 7.03
N GLN A 197 20.80 13.53 7.07
CA GLN A 197 21.64 13.06 5.99
C GLN A 197 20.82 13.09 4.69
N ILE A 198 21.28 13.88 3.73
CA ILE A 198 20.64 13.97 2.42
C ILE A 198 21.00 12.69 1.67
N PHE A 199 20.09 11.72 1.73
CA PHE A 199 20.14 10.53 0.91
C PHE A 199 19.82 10.93 -0.54
N THR A 200 20.74 10.70 -1.47
CA THR A 200 20.47 10.87 -2.90
C THR A 200 19.83 9.59 -3.44
N PRO A 201 18.59 9.63 -3.94
CA PRO A 201 17.94 8.45 -4.52
C PRO A 201 18.73 7.89 -5.70
N ASN A 202 18.56 6.60 -5.96
CA ASN A 202 19.07 5.99 -7.18
C ASN A 202 18.46 6.72 -8.40
N PRO A 203 19.26 7.14 -9.40
CA PRO A 203 18.72 7.77 -10.61
C PRO A 203 17.79 6.86 -11.40
N ASN A 204 17.98 5.54 -11.31
CA ASN A 204 17.18 4.51 -11.98
C ASN A 204 16.66 3.51 -10.95
N PRO A 205 15.65 3.88 -10.14
CA PRO A 205 15.07 2.95 -9.20
C PRO A 205 14.26 1.87 -9.95
N PRO A 206 13.99 0.71 -9.33
CA PRO A 206 13.37 -0.44 -10.02
C PRO A 206 12.06 -0.11 -10.77
N ASN A 207 11.21 0.77 -10.24
CA ASN A 207 9.95 1.22 -10.88
C ASN A 207 9.04 0.08 -11.37
N TRP A 208 9.01 -1.03 -10.63
CA TRP A 208 8.08 -2.14 -10.82
C TRP A 208 7.60 -2.66 -9.47
N LYS A 209 6.58 -3.52 -9.48
CA LYS A 209 6.05 -4.21 -8.30
C LYS A 209 5.82 -5.68 -8.59
N LEU A 210 5.76 -6.46 -7.50
CA LEU A 210 5.15 -7.78 -7.49
C LEU A 210 3.87 -7.74 -6.68
N SER A 211 2.84 -8.45 -7.12
CA SER A 211 1.60 -8.60 -6.34
C SER A 211 0.97 -9.97 -6.49
N THR A 212 0.31 -10.45 -5.45
CA THR A 212 -0.48 -11.69 -5.47
C THR A 212 -1.77 -11.51 -4.67
N THR A 213 -2.68 -12.47 -4.79
CA THR A 213 -3.86 -12.57 -3.93
C THR A 213 -3.87 -13.95 -3.29
N LEU A 214 -3.83 -13.98 -1.95
CA LEU A 214 -3.78 -15.20 -1.14
C LEU A 214 -5.18 -15.72 -0.79
N LEU A 215 -6.19 -14.84 -0.82
CA LEU A 215 -7.59 -15.17 -0.63
C LEU A 215 -8.43 -14.26 -1.53
N GLY A 216 -9.44 -14.82 -2.20
CA GLY A 216 -10.34 -14.07 -3.07
C GLY A 216 -9.78 -13.80 -4.48
N PRO A 217 -10.45 -12.95 -5.27
CA PRO A 217 -10.09 -12.69 -6.67
C PRO A 217 -8.82 -11.84 -6.83
N GLY A 218 -8.01 -12.14 -7.85
CA GLY A 218 -6.80 -11.40 -8.20
C GLY A 218 -7.05 -9.97 -8.69
N THR A 219 -6.04 -9.11 -8.66
CA THR A 219 -6.11 -7.80 -9.35
C THR A 219 -6.29 -8.02 -10.85
N ILE A 220 -7.13 -7.21 -11.49
CA ILE A 220 -7.41 -7.28 -12.92
C ILE A 220 -6.56 -6.26 -13.64
N PHE A 221 -5.87 -6.68 -14.69
CA PHE A 221 -5.01 -5.86 -15.53
C PHE A 221 -5.57 -5.81 -16.95
N ILE A 222 -5.36 -4.68 -17.64
CA ILE A 222 -5.52 -4.65 -19.10
C ILE A 222 -4.40 -5.49 -19.72
N ASP A 223 -4.74 -6.28 -20.74
CA ASP A 223 -3.77 -7.13 -21.42
C ASP A 223 -2.62 -6.33 -22.05
N GLU A 224 -1.49 -7.01 -22.26
CA GLU A 224 -0.27 -6.40 -22.79
C GLU A 224 -0.49 -5.75 -24.18
N LYS A 225 -1.33 -6.36 -25.03
CA LYS A 225 -1.61 -5.87 -26.39
C LYS A 225 -2.33 -4.53 -26.37
N SER A 226 -3.12 -4.28 -25.34
CA SER A 226 -3.94 -3.08 -25.16
C SER A 226 -3.33 -2.08 -24.16
N SER A 227 -2.25 -2.44 -23.46
CA SER A 227 -1.69 -1.65 -22.35
C SER A 227 -1.34 -0.22 -22.75
N LYS A 228 -0.69 -0.02 -23.90
CA LYS A 228 -0.37 1.32 -24.43
C LYS A 228 -1.62 2.15 -24.70
N ILE A 229 -2.62 1.57 -25.38
CA ILE A 229 -3.88 2.24 -25.70
C ILE A 229 -4.63 2.60 -24.41
N ALA A 230 -4.63 1.69 -23.43
CA ALA A 230 -5.28 1.93 -22.15
C ALA A 230 -4.65 3.10 -21.37
N ARG A 231 -3.32 3.25 -21.41
CA ARG A 231 -2.63 4.43 -20.86
C ARG A 231 -3.02 5.70 -21.58
N GLU A 232 -3.07 5.69 -22.91
CA GLU A 232 -3.50 6.85 -23.71
C GLU A 232 -4.94 7.28 -23.38
N ILE A 233 -5.86 6.32 -23.23
CA ILE A 233 -7.24 6.56 -22.79
C ILE A 233 -7.26 7.16 -21.39
N GLN A 234 -6.47 6.61 -20.47
CA GLN A 234 -6.38 7.11 -19.10
C GLN A 234 -5.88 8.56 -19.03
N ILE A 235 -4.78 8.86 -19.73
CA ILE A 235 -4.18 10.21 -19.79
C ILE A 235 -5.16 11.20 -20.41
N THR A 236 -5.76 10.84 -21.54
CA THR A 236 -6.72 11.70 -22.25
C THR A 236 -7.93 11.99 -21.36
N THR A 237 -8.49 10.97 -20.71
CA THR A 237 -9.63 11.12 -19.80
C THR A 237 -9.30 12.03 -18.62
N LYS A 238 -8.16 11.82 -17.96
CA LYS A 238 -7.69 12.68 -16.85
C LYS A 238 -7.54 14.14 -17.31
N ASN A 239 -6.93 14.36 -18.48
CA ASN A 239 -6.72 15.68 -19.03
C ASN A 239 -8.03 16.38 -19.42
N ASP A 240 -8.98 15.66 -20.00
CA ASP A 240 -10.27 16.24 -20.40
C ASP A 240 -11.12 16.63 -19.20
N VAL A 241 -11.15 15.81 -18.15
CA VAL A 241 -11.83 16.15 -16.89
C VAL A 241 -11.16 17.35 -16.20
N ARG A 242 -9.82 17.45 -16.26
CA ARG A 242 -9.09 18.62 -15.75
C ARG A 242 -9.43 19.89 -16.54
N LYS A 243 -9.52 19.82 -17.87
CA LYS A 243 -9.91 20.95 -18.73
C LYS A 243 -11.35 21.42 -18.48
N MET A 244 -12.25 20.51 -18.07
CA MET A 244 -13.62 20.86 -17.69
C MET A 244 -13.69 21.69 -16.40
N ASN A 245 -12.64 21.66 -15.57
CA ASN A 245 -12.58 22.34 -14.27
C ASN A 245 -11.30 23.19 -14.11
N PRO A 246 -11.02 24.17 -14.99
CA PRO A 246 -9.73 24.84 -15.07
C PRO A 246 -9.40 25.72 -13.85
N GLY A 247 -10.41 26.17 -13.10
CA GLY A 247 -10.26 26.97 -11.88
C GLY A 247 -10.15 26.17 -10.59
N HIS A 248 -10.13 24.83 -10.65
CA HIS A 248 -10.15 24.00 -9.46
C HIS A 248 -8.76 23.94 -8.79
N ILE A 249 -8.59 24.66 -7.67
CA ILE A 249 -7.41 24.57 -6.81
C ILE A 249 -7.75 23.69 -5.61
N CYS A 250 -7.24 22.46 -5.60
CA CYS A 250 -7.50 21.48 -4.54
C CYS A 250 -6.40 21.60 -3.47
N LEU A 251 -6.70 22.27 -2.36
CA LEU A 251 -5.80 22.32 -1.19
C LEU A 251 -6.08 21.21 -0.17
N SER A 252 -7.12 20.41 -0.38
CA SER A 252 -7.57 19.37 0.54
C SER A 252 -7.88 18.08 -0.21
N ILE A 253 -7.36 16.97 0.31
CA ILE A 253 -7.61 15.60 -0.16
C ILE A 253 -9.11 15.26 -0.12
N ARG A 254 -9.89 15.95 0.71
CA ARG A 254 -11.34 15.74 0.86
C ARG A 254 -12.20 16.71 0.04
N CYS A 255 -11.62 17.38 -0.96
CA CYS A 255 -12.38 18.32 -1.75
C CYS A 255 -13.45 17.61 -2.59
N LEU A 256 -14.70 18.09 -2.50
CA LEU A 256 -15.83 17.55 -3.27
C LEU A 256 -15.60 17.65 -4.78
N GLY A 257 -14.89 18.68 -5.26
CA GLY A 257 -14.51 18.81 -6.67
C GLY A 257 -13.52 17.73 -7.12
N CYS A 258 -12.51 17.44 -6.30
CA CYS A 258 -11.58 16.33 -6.52
C CYS A 258 -12.30 14.98 -6.51
N ALA A 259 -13.22 14.76 -5.56
CA ALA A 259 -14.01 13.53 -5.49
C ALA A 259 -14.94 13.36 -6.72
N SER A 260 -15.64 14.41 -7.12
CA SER A 260 -16.52 14.38 -8.31
C SER A 260 -15.72 14.13 -9.58
N SER A 261 -14.56 14.78 -9.73
CA SER A 261 -13.67 14.57 -10.87
C SER A 261 -13.16 13.12 -10.92
N ALA A 262 -12.79 12.56 -9.77
CA ALA A 262 -12.36 11.16 -9.66
C ALA A 262 -13.48 10.19 -10.07
N GLU A 263 -14.73 10.44 -9.68
CA GLU A 263 -15.86 9.58 -10.07
C GLU A 263 -16.19 9.69 -11.57
N ILE A 264 -16.09 10.89 -12.16
CA ILE A 264 -16.25 11.08 -13.61
C ILE A 264 -15.17 10.29 -14.37
N ILE A 265 -13.92 10.40 -13.93
CA ILE A 265 -12.80 9.64 -14.52
C ILE A 265 -13.08 8.14 -14.40
N ARG A 266 -13.41 7.65 -13.21
CA ARG A 266 -13.73 6.25 -12.95
C ARG A 266 -14.82 5.73 -13.88
N THR A 267 -15.93 6.45 -14.01
CA THR A 267 -17.06 6.05 -14.87
C THR A 267 -16.69 6.00 -16.35
N ARG A 268 -15.93 7.00 -16.82
CA ARG A 268 -15.46 7.03 -18.22
C ARG A 268 -14.49 5.89 -18.50
N LEU A 269 -13.48 5.70 -17.66
CA LEU A 269 -12.53 4.61 -17.83
C LEU A 269 -13.19 3.23 -17.76
N ALA A 270 -14.17 3.03 -16.89
CA ALA A 270 -14.94 1.79 -16.83
C ALA A 270 -15.68 1.49 -18.16
N THR A 271 -16.11 2.53 -18.87
CA THR A 271 -16.78 2.40 -20.17
C THR A 271 -15.77 2.20 -21.29
N ASP A 272 -14.78 3.08 -21.37
CA ASP A 272 -13.84 3.17 -22.48
C ASP A 272 -12.86 1.99 -22.49
N LEU A 273 -12.52 1.44 -21.32
CA LEU A 273 -11.62 0.28 -21.22
C LEU A 273 -12.33 -1.07 -21.31
N LYS A 274 -13.67 -1.09 -21.26
CA LYS A 274 -14.47 -2.33 -21.34
C LYS A 274 -14.21 -3.19 -22.60
N PRO A 275 -13.95 -2.62 -23.79
CA PRO A 275 -13.68 -3.42 -25.00
C PRO A 275 -12.31 -4.09 -25.03
N HIS A 276 -11.40 -3.72 -24.12
CA HIS A 276 -10.03 -4.23 -24.11
C HIS A 276 -9.95 -5.53 -23.31
N GLY A 277 -9.06 -6.44 -23.72
CA GLY A 277 -8.87 -7.71 -23.02
C GLY A 277 -8.27 -7.49 -21.64
N ILE A 278 -8.60 -8.42 -20.73
CA ILE A 278 -8.16 -8.38 -19.33
C ILE A 278 -7.41 -9.66 -18.96
N VAL A 279 -6.50 -9.52 -18.01
CA VAL A 279 -5.74 -10.62 -17.41
C VAL A 279 -5.88 -10.53 -15.89
N GLN A 280 -6.05 -11.66 -15.23
CA GLN A 280 -6.18 -11.75 -13.78
C GLN A 280 -5.37 -12.96 -13.29
N ALA A 281 -4.43 -12.73 -12.39
CA ALA A 281 -3.65 -13.80 -11.79
C ALA A 281 -4.53 -14.72 -10.94
N ARG A 282 -4.23 -16.01 -10.99
CA ARG A 282 -4.87 -17.06 -10.21
C ARG A 282 -4.09 -17.31 -8.91
N MET A 283 -4.65 -18.15 -8.05
CA MET A 283 -3.94 -18.60 -6.86
C MET A 283 -2.65 -19.35 -7.25
N GLY A 284 -1.55 -19.01 -6.60
CA GLY A 284 -0.21 -19.51 -6.96
C GLY A 284 0.46 -18.78 -8.13
N GLU A 285 -0.15 -17.71 -8.63
CA GLU A 285 0.46 -16.79 -9.57
C GLU A 285 0.62 -15.41 -8.93
N CYS A 286 1.70 -14.73 -9.27
CA CYS A 286 1.86 -13.32 -8.96
C CYS A 286 1.97 -12.52 -10.26
N VAL A 287 1.83 -11.21 -10.14
CA VAL A 287 1.96 -10.29 -11.26
C VAL A 287 3.19 -9.42 -11.04
N PHE A 288 4.10 -9.46 -11.99
CA PHE A 288 5.10 -8.41 -12.20
C PHE A 288 4.49 -7.32 -13.06
N PHE A 289 4.67 -6.06 -12.66
CA PHE A 289 4.28 -4.93 -13.50
C PHE A 289 5.09 -3.68 -13.22
N ARG A 290 5.40 -2.92 -14.28
CA ARG A 290 5.98 -1.58 -14.22
C ARG A 290 4.98 -0.60 -13.62
N VAL A 291 5.49 0.51 -13.09
CA VAL A 291 4.69 1.63 -12.58
C VAL A 291 5.04 2.95 -13.26
N GLY A 292 4.26 3.98 -13.00
CA GLY A 292 4.40 5.30 -13.60
C GLY A 292 3.53 5.48 -14.85
N GLU A 293 3.37 6.73 -15.27
CA GLU A 293 2.44 7.10 -16.35
C GLU A 293 2.82 6.53 -17.73
N LYS A 294 4.11 6.28 -17.98
CA LYS A 294 4.62 5.87 -19.30
C LYS A 294 4.56 4.36 -19.55
N GLU A 295 4.93 3.58 -18.53
CA GLU A 295 5.12 2.12 -18.63
C GLU A 295 4.19 1.36 -17.68
N GLY A 296 3.47 2.08 -16.80
CA GLY A 296 2.62 1.48 -15.79
C GLY A 296 1.54 0.56 -16.35
N ALA A 297 1.38 -0.60 -15.74
CA ALA A 297 0.26 -1.48 -16.10
C ALA A 297 -1.06 -0.87 -15.60
N VAL A 298 -2.05 -0.77 -16.50
CA VAL A 298 -3.39 -0.27 -16.18
C VAL A 298 -4.16 -1.40 -15.51
N HIS A 299 -4.63 -1.17 -14.28
CA HIS A 299 -5.25 -2.21 -13.47
C HIS A 299 -6.37 -1.68 -12.57
N THR A 300 -7.16 -2.61 -12.04
CA THR A 300 -8.28 -2.37 -11.12
C THR A 300 -8.39 -3.51 -10.13
N GLU A 301 -8.88 -3.20 -8.94
CA GLU A 301 -9.40 -4.23 -8.04
C GLU A 301 -10.56 -4.98 -8.73
N PRO A 302 -10.69 -6.28 -8.47
CA PRO A 302 -11.82 -7.06 -8.93
C PRO A 302 -13.09 -6.71 -8.15
N ARG A 303 -14.24 -7.07 -8.72
CA ARG A 303 -15.47 -7.17 -7.92
C ARG A 303 -15.24 -8.18 -6.81
N SER A 304 -15.38 -7.74 -5.57
CA SER A 304 -15.04 -8.54 -4.39
C SER A 304 -16.17 -8.45 -3.38
N HIS A 305 -17.24 -9.19 -3.61
CA HIS A 305 -18.33 -9.34 -2.64
C HIS A 305 -17.99 -10.31 -1.49
N GLY A 306 -16.84 -10.97 -1.57
CA GLY A 306 -16.28 -11.82 -0.51
C GLY A 306 -14.94 -11.29 0.01
N ASP A 307 -14.44 -11.98 1.03
CA ASP A 307 -13.16 -11.70 1.67
C ASP A 307 -11.99 -11.80 0.67
N ARG A 308 -11.04 -10.87 0.81
CA ARG A 308 -9.87 -10.79 -0.05
C ARG A 308 -8.61 -10.44 0.73
N ILE A 309 -7.54 -11.21 0.52
CA ILE A 309 -6.20 -10.92 1.04
C ILE A 309 -5.26 -10.66 -0.13
N PHE A 310 -4.91 -9.40 -0.32
CA PHE A 310 -4.01 -8.93 -1.36
C PHE A 310 -2.63 -8.62 -0.78
N VAL A 311 -1.57 -9.03 -1.48
CA VAL A 311 -0.19 -8.76 -1.10
C VAL A 311 0.49 -8.00 -2.21
N ASN A 312 1.17 -6.90 -1.87
CA ASN A 312 2.04 -6.18 -2.80
C ASN A 312 3.46 -6.03 -2.23
N VAL A 313 4.41 -5.95 -3.14
CA VAL A 313 5.83 -5.76 -2.84
C VAL A 313 6.35 -4.67 -3.77
N VAL A 314 6.82 -3.58 -3.18
CA VAL A 314 7.56 -2.53 -3.89
C VAL A 314 9.04 -2.70 -3.55
N PRO A 315 9.86 -3.17 -4.48
CA PRO A 315 11.30 -3.33 -4.29
C PRO A 315 11.99 -1.96 -4.28
N GLY A 316 13.11 -1.84 -3.57
CA GLY A 316 13.92 -0.61 -3.60
C GLY A 316 15.29 -0.83 -2.97
N SER A 317 16.22 0.09 -3.25
CA SER A 317 17.44 0.15 -2.45
C SER A 317 17.12 0.66 -1.03
N GLU A 318 18.01 0.39 -0.07
CA GLU A 318 17.87 0.91 1.29
C GLU A 318 17.72 2.45 1.29
N VAL A 319 18.51 3.13 0.45
CA VAL A 319 18.51 4.58 0.29
C VAL A 319 17.16 5.07 -0.26
N ASP A 320 16.64 4.42 -1.29
CA ASP A 320 15.35 4.79 -1.91
C ASP A 320 14.18 4.62 -0.93
N LEU A 321 14.18 3.53 -0.16
CA LEU A 321 13.15 3.25 0.84
C LEU A 321 13.25 4.20 2.05
N LYS A 322 14.46 4.52 2.51
CA LYS A 322 14.69 5.57 3.52
C LYS A 322 14.13 6.92 3.07
N CYS A 323 14.43 7.33 1.84
CA CYS A 323 13.88 8.54 1.23
C CYS A 323 12.35 8.49 1.17
N LEU A 324 11.78 7.37 0.75
CA LEU A 324 10.33 7.18 0.67
C LEU A 324 9.67 7.30 2.04
N MET A 325 10.19 6.62 3.07
CA MET A 325 9.65 6.66 4.43
C MET A 325 9.77 8.05 5.05
N ALA A 326 10.87 8.77 4.80
CA ALA A 326 11.06 10.13 5.28
C ALA A 326 10.00 11.10 4.75
N LYS A 327 9.46 10.90 3.52
CA LYS A 327 8.33 11.69 2.99
C LYS A 327 7.08 11.61 3.87
N TRP A 328 6.92 10.50 4.60
CA TRP A 328 5.80 10.25 5.51
C TRP A 328 6.16 10.47 6.99
N GLY A 329 7.35 11.01 7.28
CA GLY A 329 7.83 11.21 8.65
C GLY A 329 8.09 9.90 9.40
N MET A 330 8.38 8.82 8.69
CA MET A 330 8.65 7.50 9.28
C MET A 330 10.14 7.17 9.21
N GLU A 331 10.60 6.39 10.19
CA GLU A 331 11.98 5.87 10.25
C GLU A 331 12.07 4.48 9.64
N PHE A 332 13.20 4.17 9.01
CA PHE A 332 13.51 2.86 8.41
C PHE A 332 14.43 2.04 9.33
N PRO A 333 14.23 0.71 9.48
CA PRO A 333 13.09 -0.07 9.01
C PRO A 333 11.86 0.08 9.93
N ARG A 334 10.66 -0.26 9.43
CA ARG A 334 9.43 -0.22 10.25
C ARG A 334 8.42 -1.27 9.81
N ALA A 335 7.66 -1.75 10.79
CA ALA A 335 6.45 -2.55 10.58
C ALA A 335 5.28 -1.89 11.31
N TRP A 336 4.12 -1.78 10.67
CA TRP A 336 2.93 -1.16 11.28
C TRP A 336 1.65 -1.72 10.70
N CYS A 337 0.53 -1.46 11.38
CA CYS A 337 -0.80 -1.82 10.93
C CYS A 337 -1.74 -0.62 10.89
N VAL A 338 -2.74 -0.68 10.01
CA VAL A 338 -3.80 0.32 9.86
C VAL A 338 -5.14 -0.38 9.78
N GLY A 339 -6.16 0.15 10.46
CA GLY A 339 -7.51 -0.41 10.46
C GLY A 339 -7.78 -1.43 11.57
N LEU A 340 -6.88 -1.58 12.54
CA LEU A 340 -7.18 -2.33 13.75
C LEU A 340 -8.13 -1.53 14.66
N PRO A 341 -9.07 -2.19 15.34
CA PRO A 341 -9.92 -1.55 16.33
C PRO A 341 -9.06 -0.94 17.46
N PHE A 342 -9.42 0.26 17.89
CA PHE A 342 -8.80 0.88 19.07
C PHE A 342 -9.17 0.08 20.31
N GLN A 343 -8.18 -0.41 21.05
CA GLN A 343 -8.41 -0.92 22.40
C GLN A 343 -8.44 0.27 23.37
N LEU A 344 -9.57 0.44 24.05
CA LEU A 344 -9.67 1.34 25.19
C LEU A 344 -9.08 0.62 26.40
N GLU A 345 -7.85 0.97 26.80
CA GLU A 345 -7.41 0.68 28.16
C GLU A 345 -8.17 1.60 29.12
N GLU A 346 -8.57 1.07 30.29
CA GLU A 346 -9.18 1.83 31.37
C GLU A 346 -8.21 2.90 31.88
N GLY A 347 -8.21 4.07 31.23
CA GLY A 347 -7.30 5.16 31.55
C GLY A 347 -6.86 6.00 30.35
N LEU A 348 -7.81 6.53 29.57
CA LEU A 348 -7.66 7.71 28.68
C LEU A 348 -6.34 7.86 27.86
N VAL A 349 -5.77 6.77 27.35
CA VAL A 349 -4.70 6.84 26.34
C VAL A 349 -5.12 6.03 25.13
N TYR A 350 -5.45 6.73 24.04
CA TYR A 350 -5.65 6.09 22.74
C TYR A 350 -4.27 5.66 22.22
N ARG A 351 -3.98 4.36 22.21
CA ARG A 351 -2.85 3.82 21.45
C ARG A 351 -3.37 3.08 20.24
N ASN A 352 -2.74 3.31 19.10
CA ASN A 352 -2.91 2.44 17.95
C ASN A 352 -2.26 1.09 18.32
N VAL A 353 -2.98 -0.02 18.17
CA VAL A 353 -2.58 -1.35 18.71
C VAL A 353 -1.27 -1.86 18.07
N GLY A 354 -0.74 -1.18 17.04
CA GLY A 354 0.54 -1.50 16.38
C GLY A 354 1.57 -0.38 16.32
N GLU A 355 1.51 0.63 17.18
CA GLU A 355 2.69 1.47 17.46
C GLU A 355 3.50 0.81 18.59
N VAL A 356 4.57 0.10 18.20
CA VAL A 356 5.70 -0.22 19.10
C VAL A 356 6.89 0.60 18.66
#